data_AF-A0A0G0PN27-F1
#
_entry.id   AF-A0A0G0PN27-F1
#
_cell.length_a   1.000
_cell.length_b   1.000
_cell.length_c   1.000
_cell.angle_alpha   90.00
_cell.angle_beta   90.00
_cell.angle_gamma   90.00
#
_symmetry.space_group_name_H-M   'P 1'
#
loop_
_entity.id
_entity.type
_entity.pdbx_description
1 polymer ?
#
loop_
_entity_poly.entity_id
_entity_poly.type
_entity_poly.pdbx_seq_one_letter_code
_entity_poly.pdbx_strand_id
1 'polypeptide(L)'
;MACLNEILKNIIFRHPYTGNEITEKLFTLYPAKQYVSGGGPEKKEIYRSILSDAQKQVKMFKSQNRLLEANRIQQRVEYDLEMLQETGYINGIENYSIYFEQNRKTGDPPYTLVDYFKRISRYHSTN
;
A
#
# COMPACT_ATOMS: atom_id res chain seq x y z
N MET A 1 -20.94 8.79 -10.84
CA MET A 1 -21.99 8.14 -10.02
C MET A 1 -22.91 9.23 -9.49
N ALA A 2 -24.22 9.11 -9.69
CA ALA A 2 -25.18 9.99 -9.06
C ALA A 2 -25.78 9.29 -7.84
N CYS A 3 -25.71 9.95 -6.68
CA CYS A 3 -26.26 9.46 -5.42
C CYS A 3 -27.44 10.34 -5.03
N LEU A 4 -28.56 9.73 -4.66
CA LEU A 4 -29.68 10.45 -4.03
C LEU A 4 -30.09 9.67 -2.78
N ASN A 5 -30.05 10.32 -1.63
CA ASN A 5 -30.36 9.70 -0.34
C ASN A 5 -29.54 8.41 -0.10
N GLU A 6 -28.24 8.46 -0.42
CA GLU A 6 -27.30 7.33 -0.24
C GLU A 6 -27.57 6.09 -1.11
N ILE A 7 -28.58 6.15 -1.99
CA ILE A 7 -28.88 5.08 -2.95
C ILE A 7 -28.20 5.41 -4.28
N LEU A 8 -27.38 4.45 -4.75
CA LEU A 8 -26.79 4.48 -6.08
C LEU A 8 -27.90 4.34 -7.13
N LYS A 9 -28.16 5.39 -7.90
CA LYS A 9 -29.22 5.36 -8.94
C LYS A 9 -28.74 4.84 -10.28
N ASN A 10 -27.57 5.31 -10.73
CA ASN A 10 -26.99 4.91 -11.99
C ASN A 10 -25.47 4.99 -11.96
N ILE A 11 -24.86 4.22 -12.85
CA ILE A 11 -23.43 4.27 -13.15
C ILE A 11 -23.32 4.68 -14.61
N ILE A 12 -22.55 5.73 -14.87
CA ILE A 12 -22.35 6.28 -16.21
C ILE A 12 -20.87 6.23 -16.50
N PHE A 13 -20.50 5.59 -17.61
CA PHE A 13 -19.19 5.72 -18.21
C PHE A 13 -19.23 6.87 -19.22
N ARG A 14 -18.38 7.88 -19.01
CA ARG A 14 -18.29 9.06 -19.89
C ARG A 14 -16.95 9.04 -20.59
N HIS A 15 -16.96 9.03 -21.92
CA HIS A 15 -15.73 9.10 -22.70
C HIS A 15 -15.09 10.49 -22.53
N PRO A 16 -13.81 10.58 -22.13
CA PRO A 16 -13.20 11.85 -21.69
C PRO A 16 -13.05 12.88 -22.82
N TYR A 17 -12.93 12.44 -24.07
CA TYR A 17 -12.68 13.33 -25.22
C TYR A 17 -13.92 13.68 -26.04
N THR A 18 -14.92 12.80 -26.07
CA THR A 18 -16.12 12.98 -26.91
C THR A 18 -17.35 13.34 -26.08
N GLY A 19 -17.33 13.08 -24.78
CA GLY A 19 -18.49 13.29 -23.90
C GLY A 19 -19.60 12.26 -24.08
N ASN A 20 -19.41 11.22 -24.92
CA ASN A 20 -20.39 10.14 -25.08
C ASN A 20 -20.57 9.40 -23.76
N GLU A 21 -21.83 9.13 -23.41
CA GLU A 21 -22.20 8.48 -22.15
C GLU A 21 -22.85 7.12 -22.40
N ILE A 22 -22.43 6.13 -21.62
CA ILE A 22 -22.95 4.77 -21.61
C ILE A 22 -23.37 4.45 -20.18
N THR A 23 -24.60 3.95 -20.00
CA THR A 23 -25.10 3.54 -18.67
C THR A 23 -24.74 2.10 -18.41
N GLU A 24 -24.12 1.84 -17.26
CA GLU A 24 -23.70 0.50 -16.81
C GLU A 24 -24.49 0.07 -15.57
N LYS A 25 -24.75 -1.24 -15.46
CA LYS A 25 -25.44 -1.82 -14.30
C LYS A 25 -24.49 -2.12 -13.14
N LEU A 26 -23.23 -2.45 -13.46
CA LEU A 26 -22.23 -2.85 -12.49
C LEU A 26 -20.89 -2.23 -12.87
N PHE A 27 -20.13 -1.82 -11.86
CA PHE A 27 -18.78 -1.31 -12.03
C PHE A 27 -17.92 -1.76 -10.87
N THR A 28 -16.70 -2.22 -11.17
CA THR A 28 -15.70 -2.55 -10.17
C THR A 28 -14.68 -1.42 -10.10
N LEU A 29 -14.62 -0.73 -8.96
CA LEU A 29 -13.62 0.30 -8.71
C LEU A 29 -12.37 -0.36 -8.13
N TYR A 30 -11.30 -0.40 -8.92
CA TYR A 30 -10.00 -0.85 -8.44
C TYR A 30 -9.25 0.29 -7.76
N PRO A 31 -8.42 0.00 -6.73
CA PRO A 31 -7.54 1.00 -6.14
C PRO A 31 -6.64 1.66 -7.18
N ALA A 32 -6.47 2.98 -7.10
CA ALA A 32 -5.57 3.71 -7.98
C ALA A 32 -4.07 3.41 -7.73
N LYS A 33 -3.74 2.82 -6.58
CA LYS A 33 -2.38 2.43 -6.19
C LYS A 33 -2.39 1.03 -5.57
N GLN A 34 -1.28 0.31 -5.68
CA GLN A 34 -1.13 -1.05 -5.14
C GLN A 34 -0.97 -1.08 -3.62
N TYR A 35 -0.30 -0.06 -3.05
CA TYR A 35 -0.09 0.08 -1.62
C TYR A 35 -1.10 1.09 -1.07
N VAL A 36 -2.25 0.59 -0.64
CA VAL A 36 -3.26 1.40 0.06
C VAL A 36 -3.29 0.94 1.50
N SER A 37 -2.55 1.62 2.38
CA SER A 37 -2.76 1.43 3.82
C SER A 37 -4.08 2.11 4.19
N GLY A 38 -5.11 1.33 4.48
CA GLY A 38 -6.35 1.85 5.07
C GLY A 38 -5.99 2.67 6.33
N GLY A 39 -6.65 3.82 6.52
CA GLY A 39 -6.34 4.77 7.61
C GLY A 39 -6.71 4.30 9.02
N GLY A 40 -6.55 3.01 9.32
CA GLY A 40 -6.97 2.36 10.57
C GLY A 40 -5.83 2.06 11.55
N PRO A 41 -6.14 1.38 12.68
CA PRO A 41 -5.18 0.99 13.73
C PRO A 41 -3.95 0.22 13.20
N GLU A 42 -4.14 -0.55 12.13
CA GLU A 42 -3.08 -1.30 11.44
C GLU A 42 -1.92 -0.38 11.01
N LYS A 43 -2.21 0.84 10.55
CA LYS A 43 -1.20 1.80 10.10
C LYS A 43 -0.23 2.20 11.23
N LYS A 44 -0.72 2.31 12.47
CA LYS A 44 0.13 2.66 13.62
C LYS A 44 1.10 1.53 13.98
N GLU A 45 0.63 0.29 13.96
CA GLU A 45 1.48 -0.87 14.24
C GLU A 45 2.53 -1.09 13.15
N ILE A 46 2.17 -0.89 11.88
CA ILE A 46 3.11 -0.92 10.74
C ILE A 46 4.26 0.07 10.98
N TYR A 47 3.95 1.31 11.35
CA TYR A 47 4.96 2.34 11.58
C TYR A 47 5.86 2.03 12.78
N ARG A 48 5.28 1.48 13.85
CA ARG A 48 6.06 1.03 15.01
C ARG A 48 7.04 -0.08 14.63
N SER A 49 6.61 -1.05 13.82
CA SER A 49 7.50 -2.12 13.33
C SER A 49 8.64 -1.57 12.48
N ILE A 50 8.33 -0.67 11.53
CA ILE A 50 9.36 -0.03 10.67
C ILE A 50 10.39 0.72 11.53
N LEU A 51 9.93 1.54 12.48
CA LEU A 51 10.82 2.28 13.39
C LEU A 51 11.66 1.35 14.27
N SER A 52 11.07 0.28 14.78
CA SER A 52 11.78 -0.70 15.61
C SER A 52 12.94 -1.34 14.84
N ASP A 53 12.71 -1.77 13.61
CA ASP A 53 13.75 -2.39 12.78
C ASP A 53 14.81 -1.38 12.33
N ALA A 54 14.41 -0.16 11.99
CA ALA A 54 15.35 0.92 11.72
C ALA A 54 16.26 1.21 12.94
N GLN A 55 15.70 1.27 14.15
CA GLN A 55 16.48 1.48 15.37
C GLN A 55 17.48 0.34 15.65
N LYS A 56 17.09 -0.92 15.41
CA LYS A 56 18.01 -2.06 15.51
C LYS A 56 19.17 -1.91 14.53
N GLN A 57 18.87 -1.55 13.29
CA GLN A 57 19.87 -1.35 12.25
C GLN A 57 20.81 -0.18 12.57
N VAL A 58 20.28 0.94 13.06
CA VAL A 58 21.07 2.10 13.53
C VAL A 58 22.02 1.68 14.66
N LYS A 59 21.54 0.92 15.64
CA LYS A 59 22.38 0.41 16.74
C LYS A 59 23.50 -0.49 16.22
N MET A 60 23.22 -1.36 15.25
CA MET A 60 24.22 -2.22 14.62
C MET A 60 25.30 -1.42 13.87
N PHE A 61 24.91 -0.41 13.10
CA PHE A 61 25.90 0.44 12.42
C PHE A 61 26.73 1.25 13.41
N LYS A 62 26.12 1.78 14.48
CA LYS A 62 26.86 2.49 15.54
C LYS A 62 27.87 1.58 16.24
N SER A 63 27.51 0.33 16.55
CA SER A 63 28.46 -0.62 17.18
C SER A 63 29.63 -1.00 16.27
N GLN A 64 29.47 -0.84 14.95
CA GLN A 64 30.51 -1.04 13.93
C GLN A 64 31.28 0.25 13.59
N ASN A 65 31.07 1.34 14.34
CA ASN A 65 31.62 2.67 14.06
C ASN A 65 31.25 3.26 12.68
N ARG A 66 30.14 2.79 12.09
CA ARG A 66 29.60 3.22 10.79
C ARG A 66 28.57 4.33 10.98
N LEU A 67 29.06 5.48 11.47
CA LEU A 67 28.19 6.58 11.92
C LEU A 67 27.42 7.26 10.77
N LEU A 68 28.01 7.34 9.58
CA LEU A 68 27.36 7.94 8.41
C LEU A 68 26.19 7.08 7.94
N GLU A 69 26.35 5.76 7.87
CA GLU A 69 25.28 4.85 7.46
C GLU A 69 24.16 4.79 8.50
N ALA A 70 24.52 4.84 9.78
CA ALA A 70 23.56 4.95 10.88
C ALA A 70 22.71 6.23 10.73
N ASN A 71 23.34 7.37 10.45
CA ASN A 71 22.62 8.63 10.26
C ASN A 71 21.74 8.60 8.99
N ARG A 72 22.28 8.09 7.89
CA ARG A 72 21.58 8.02 6.59
C ARG A 72 20.31 7.19 6.68
N ILE A 73 20.37 5.99 7.28
CA ILE A 73 19.19 5.13 7.39
C ILE A 73 18.15 5.74 8.34
N GLN A 74 18.60 6.34 9.45
CA GLN A 74 17.71 6.99 10.40
C GLN A 74 16.92 8.13 9.75
N GLN A 75 17.61 9.09 9.14
CA GLN A 75 16.97 10.23 8.48
C GLN A 75 16.01 9.79 7.38
N ARG A 76 16.41 8.80 6.58
CA ARG A 76 15.58 8.30 5.48
C ARG A 76 14.27 7.71 5.99
N VAL A 77 14.35 6.82 6.98
CA VAL A 77 13.15 6.14 7.51
C VAL A 77 12.23 7.12 8.24
N GLU A 78 12.80 8.04 9.03
CA GLU A 78 12.01 9.06 9.74
C GLU A 78 11.24 9.95 8.76
N TYR A 79 11.91 10.46 7.72
CA TYR A 79 11.28 11.27 6.67
C TYR A 79 10.20 10.51 5.90
N ASP A 80 10.49 9.26 5.50
CA ASP A 80 9.53 8.45 4.73
C ASP A 80 8.26 8.17 5.56
N LEU A 81 8.39 7.93 6.87
CA LEU A 81 7.23 7.74 7.75
C LEU A 81 6.43 9.02 7.99
N GLU A 82 7.08 10.17 8.09
CA GLU A 82 6.43 11.47 8.16
C GLU A 82 5.63 11.76 6.88
N MET A 83 6.24 11.55 5.71
CA MET A 83 5.57 11.72 4.42
C MET A 83 4.39 10.77 4.22
N LEU A 84 4.50 9.53 4.69
CA LEU A 84 3.38 8.57 4.69
C LEU A 84 2.26 8.95 5.66
N GLN A 85 2.56 9.65 6.76
CA GLN A 85 1.55 10.20 7.66
C GLN A 85 0.80 11.35 7.01
N GLU A 86 1.53 12.30 6.43
CA GLU A 86 0.97 13.54 5.90
C GLU A 86 0.27 13.36 4.55
N THR A 87 0.95 12.71 3.59
CA THR A 87 0.47 12.63 2.19
C THR A 87 -0.09 11.25 1.82
N GLY A 88 0.17 10.24 2.65
CA GLY A 88 -0.19 8.85 2.37
C GLY A 88 0.64 8.19 1.27
N TYR A 89 1.74 8.83 0.82
CA TYR A 89 2.60 8.29 -0.24
C TYR A 89 4.06 8.70 -0.08
N ILE A 90 4.97 7.81 -0.48
CA ILE A 90 6.41 8.08 -0.62
C ILE A 90 6.94 7.43 -1.90
N ASN A 91 8.04 7.98 -2.40
CA ASN A 91 8.84 7.31 -3.42
C ASN A 91 9.63 6.18 -2.75
N GLY A 92 9.45 4.96 -3.23
CA GLY A 92 10.12 3.80 -2.64
C GLY A 92 9.26 3.00 -1.66
N ILE A 93 7.93 3.14 -1.70
CA ILE A 93 7.00 2.40 -0.80
C ILE A 93 7.17 0.88 -0.89
N GLU A 94 7.63 0.37 -2.03
CA GLU A 94 7.94 -1.05 -2.24
C GLU A 94 9.04 -1.58 -1.30
N ASN A 95 9.95 -0.72 -0.83
CA ASN A 95 10.98 -1.08 0.15
C ASN A 95 10.38 -1.40 1.53
N TYR A 96 9.13 -1.00 1.76
CA TYR A 96 8.39 -1.23 2.98
C TYR A 96 7.28 -2.29 2.80
N SER A 97 7.17 -2.90 1.61
CA SER A 97 6.10 -3.85 1.27
C SER A 97 5.86 -4.93 2.33
N ILE A 98 6.94 -5.48 2.90
CA ILE A 98 6.87 -6.53 3.93
C ILE A 98 6.07 -6.11 5.18
N TYR A 99 6.04 -4.81 5.51
CA TYR A 99 5.29 -4.32 6.67
C TYR A 99 3.80 -4.17 6.38
N PHE A 100 3.41 -4.02 5.11
CA PHE A 100 2.01 -3.90 4.70
C PHE A 100 1.34 -5.25 4.40
N GLU A 101 2.13 -6.32 4.30
CA GLU A 101 1.66 -7.67 3.95
C GLU A 101 1.47 -8.53 5.21
N GLN A 102 0.23 -8.66 5.68
CA GLN A 102 -0.10 -9.33 6.96
C GLN A 102 0.41 -10.77 7.10
N ASN A 103 0.50 -11.53 6.00
CA ASN A 103 0.83 -12.97 6.02
C ASN A 103 2.27 -13.29 5.58
N ARG A 104 3.11 -12.27 5.44
CA ARG A 104 4.49 -12.46 4.96
C ARG A 104 5.49 -12.28 6.09
N LYS A 105 6.46 -13.20 6.17
CA LYS A 105 7.58 -13.15 7.11
C LYS A 105 8.88 -12.78 6.39
N THR A 106 9.87 -12.35 7.15
CA THR A 106 11.23 -12.11 6.63
C THR A 106 11.76 -13.37 5.96
N GLY A 107 12.16 -13.25 4.69
CA GLY A 107 12.64 -14.36 3.87
C GLY A 107 11.60 -14.92 2.90
N ASP A 108 10.31 -14.63 3.10
CA ASP A 108 9.26 -15.08 2.19
C ASP A 108 9.34 -14.33 0.84
N PRO A 109 9.01 -15.01 -0.28
CA PRO A 109 8.97 -14.38 -1.59
C PRO A 109 7.89 -13.30 -1.65
N PRO A 110 8.11 -12.21 -2.43
CA PRO A 110 7.09 -11.20 -2.65
C PRO A 110 5.91 -11.76 -3.45
N TYR A 111 4.72 -11.19 -3.26
CA TYR A 111 3.60 -11.50 -4.13
C TYR A 111 3.89 -11.08 -5.58
N THR A 112 3.47 -11.93 -6.50
CA THR A 112 3.66 -11.74 -7.93
C THR A 112 2.32 -11.69 -8.66
N LEU A 113 2.38 -11.33 -9.95
CA LEU A 113 1.21 -11.41 -10.82
C LEU A 113 0.65 -12.84 -10.92
N VAL A 114 1.50 -13.86 -10.80
CA VAL A 114 1.06 -15.27 -10.80
C VAL A 114 0.19 -15.57 -9.57
N ASP A 115 0.51 -14.99 -8.41
CA ASP A 115 -0.27 -15.18 -7.19
C ASP A 115 -1.64 -14.51 -7.29
N TYR A 116 -1.72 -13.36 -7.96
CA TYR A 116 -2.98 -12.70 -8.28
C TYR A 116 -3.88 -13.59 -9.14
N PHE A 117 -3.36 -14.15 -10.24
CA PHE A 117 -4.13 -15.06 -11.10
C PHE A 117 -4.57 -16.34 -10.38
N LYS A 118 -3.69 -16.93 -9.54
CA LYS A 118 -4.06 -18.09 -8.70
C LYS A 118 -5.20 -17.76 -7.75
N ARG A 119 -5.19 -16.58 -7.13
CA ARG A 119 -6.26 -16.14 -6.23
C ARG A 119 -7.60 -16.00 -6.96
N ILE A 120 -7.59 -15.41 -8.15
CA ILE A 120 -8.80 -15.26 -8.97
C ILE A 120 -9.34 -16.60 -9.44
N SER A 121 -8.47 -17.49 -9.94
CA SER A 121 -8.89 -18.82 -10.41
C SER A 121 -9.59 -19.64 -9.31
N ARG A 122 -9.09 -19.56 -8.06
CA ARG A 122 -9.74 -20.20 -6.91
C ARG A 122 -11.12 -19.61 -6.62
N TYR A 123 -11.29 -18.29 -6.70
CA TYR A 123 -12.56 -17.62 -6.46
C TYR A 123 -13.67 -18.07 -7.43
N HIS A 124 -13.31 -18.34 -8.69
CA HIS A 124 -14.24 -18.86 -9.70
C HIS A 124 -14.45 -20.38 -9.64
N SER A 125 -13.63 -21.12 -8.88
CA SER A 125 -13.81 -22.57 -8.71
C SER A 125 -14.70 -22.93 -7.51
N THR A 126 -14.97 -21.96 -6.64
CA THR A 126 -15.80 -22.08 -5.43
C THR A 126 -17.17 -21.40 -5.53
N ASN A 127 -17.48 -20.78 -6.68
CA ASN A 127 -18.80 -20.29 -7.08
C ASN A 127 -19.26 -21.07 -8.31
#